data_AF-A0A963PDC6-F1
#
_entry.id   AF-A0A963PDC6-F1
#
_cell.length_a   1.000
_cell.length_b   1.000
_cell.length_c   1.000
_cell.angle_alpha   90.00
_cell.angle_beta   90.00
_cell.angle_gamma   90.00
#
_symmetry.space_group_name_H-M   'P 1'
#
loop_
_entity.id
_entity.type
_entity.pdbx_description
1 polymer ?
#
loop_
_entity_poly.entity_id
_entity_poly.type
_entity_poly.pdbx_seq_one_letter_code
_entity_poly.pdbx_strand_id
1 'polypeptide(L)'
;MNLLSDPLLPSLCRESGPQVTSLPDLFASYARDDVRELPFLRPHQQMPWHAFMVQLAALALHRSGSCDIPDDPEHWREILRGLTPEWPDDEPWRLVVDDLHEPAFMQPPIPKGSADPYKSTIQTPDDLDVLVTSKNHGVKQATARDADPSAWIVALVLLQTTGGYFGSGNYGIARMKSSYATRPFVSLVPRGGICAHWRRDVGLLLASREANLREYDIFAENDGTTLLWCRPWDGESQIDLDCLDPWFIEICRRVKLDQRDKKQITARTAGSKAARIAAADLKGNLGDPWIPINRAQDGAAYNQKPTYRVMSAVLFDSEEWKRPTLLQWSDGLDCVPMTVRFDVTEREHGKTGTRGHHRREVPIADADQWKTLFDPAQKDRVAQLAREMIDNARRLQNPVLKFPLMSLVQGGARDVKLGDQTADAWARPWLERADLRIDEHFFDHLFAIAGTGS
;
A
#
# COMPACT_ATOMS: atom_id res chain seq x y z
N MET A 1 -22.65 -3.29 -15.35
CA MET A 1 -21.32 -2.86 -14.86
C MET A 1 -20.68 -4.02 -14.11
N ASN A 2 -20.22 -5.01 -14.87
CA ASN A 2 -19.50 -6.19 -14.43
C ASN A 2 -18.02 -6.06 -14.85
N LEU A 3 -17.10 -6.11 -13.89
CA LEU A 3 -15.66 -5.96 -14.15
C LEU A 3 -15.09 -7.08 -15.03
N LEU A 4 -15.73 -8.25 -15.08
CA LEU A 4 -15.26 -9.39 -15.88
C LEU A 4 -15.61 -9.29 -17.37
N SER A 5 -16.55 -8.43 -17.75
CA SER A 5 -17.10 -8.39 -19.13
C SER A 5 -17.27 -6.98 -19.70
N ASP A 6 -17.63 -6.00 -18.87
CA ASP A 6 -17.84 -4.63 -19.33
C ASP A 6 -16.49 -3.87 -19.41
N PRO A 7 -16.28 -3.03 -20.43
CA PRO A 7 -15.11 -2.16 -20.51
C PRO A 7 -15.25 -0.99 -19.53
N LEU A 8 -14.64 -1.12 -18.35
CA LEU A 8 -14.77 -0.15 -17.25
C LEU A 8 -13.46 0.54 -16.88
N LEU A 9 -12.32 0.05 -17.37
CA LEU A 9 -10.99 0.45 -16.91
C LEU A 9 -10.21 1.14 -18.05
N PRO A 10 -10.08 2.48 -18.02
CA PRO A 10 -9.29 3.21 -19.00
C PRO A 10 -7.80 2.88 -18.87
N SER A 11 -7.12 2.60 -19.96
CA SER A 11 -5.66 2.43 -20.00
C SER A 11 -5.08 3.14 -21.21
N LEU A 12 -3.81 3.53 -21.11
CA LEU A 12 -3.03 3.97 -22.26
C LEU A 12 -2.13 2.81 -22.67
N CYS A 13 -2.48 2.14 -23.76
CA CYS A 13 -1.67 1.07 -24.35
C CYS A 13 -0.48 1.65 -25.13
N ARG A 14 0.61 0.90 -25.24
CA ARG A 14 1.83 1.29 -25.95
C ARG A 14 1.60 1.36 -27.45
N GLU A 15 0.94 0.34 -28.00
CA GLU A 15 0.69 0.26 -29.45
C GLU A 15 -0.66 0.84 -29.84
N SER A 16 -1.71 0.48 -29.09
CA SER A 16 -3.11 0.77 -29.45
C SER A 16 -3.62 2.13 -28.94
N GLY A 17 -2.81 2.89 -28.21
CA GLY A 17 -3.22 4.18 -27.62
C GLY A 17 -4.26 4.02 -26.50
N PRO A 18 -5.10 5.04 -26.25
CA PRO A 18 -6.13 4.97 -25.20
C PRO A 18 -7.17 3.87 -25.47
N GLN A 19 -7.41 3.03 -24.48
CA GLN A 19 -8.39 1.95 -24.50
C GLN A 19 -9.24 1.98 -23.22
N VAL A 20 -10.43 1.36 -23.27
CA VAL A 20 -11.20 1.06 -22.05
C VAL A 20 -11.50 -0.43 -22.08
N THR A 21 -11.02 -1.15 -21.06
CA THR A 21 -10.99 -2.61 -21.06
C THR A 21 -11.72 -3.18 -19.85
N SER A 22 -12.10 -4.45 -19.92
CA SER A 22 -12.52 -5.20 -18.73
C SER A 22 -11.30 -5.51 -17.84
N LEU A 23 -11.53 -6.05 -16.64
CA LEU A 23 -10.46 -6.49 -15.74
C LEU A 23 -9.63 -7.66 -16.33
N PRO A 24 -10.23 -8.73 -16.91
CA PRO A 24 -9.48 -9.76 -17.62
C PRO A 24 -8.61 -9.23 -18.77
N ASP A 25 -9.16 -8.34 -19.60
CA ASP A 25 -8.42 -7.70 -20.70
C ASP A 25 -7.23 -6.87 -20.19
N LEU A 26 -7.40 -6.18 -19.05
CA LEU A 26 -6.32 -5.43 -18.42
C LEU A 26 -5.21 -6.35 -17.92
N PHE A 27 -5.54 -7.48 -17.30
CA PHE A 27 -4.55 -8.48 -16.88
C PHE A 27 -3.78 -9.09 -18.06
N ALA A 28 -4.49 -9.47 -19.12
CA ALA A 28 -3.86 -9.91 -20.37
C ALA A 28 -2.93 -8.85 -20.96
N SER A 29 -3.32 -7.57 -20.88
CA SER A 29 -2.49 -6.46 -21.36
C SER A 29 -1.26 -6.21 -20.49
N TYR A 30 -1.35 -6.44 -19.17
CA TYR A 30 -0.17 -6.46 -18.29
C TYR A 30 0.77 -7.62 -18.63
N ALA A 31 0.22 -8.81 -18.86
CA ALA A 31 0.99 -9.98 -19.25
C ALA A 31 1.76 -9.76 -20.56
N ARG A 32 1.16 -9.05 -21.53
CA ARG A 32 1.77 -8.68 -22.82
C ARG A 32 2.70 -7.46 -22.78
N ASP A 33 2.86 -6.79 -21.63
CA ASP A 33 3.57 -5.50 -21.52
C ASP A 33 2.98 -4.36 -22.37
N ASP A 34 1.69 -4.38 -22.66
CA ASP A 34 1.08 -3.36 -23.53
C ASP A 34 0.61 -2.13 -22.75
N VAL A 35 0.44 -2.19 -21.43
CA VAL A 35 -0.01 -1.01 -20.67
C VAL A 35 1.16 -0.09 -20.33
N ARG A 36 1.04 1.17 -20.77
CA ARG A 36 1.99 2.24 -20.44
C ARG A 36 1.57 2.97 -19.17
N GLU A 37 0.32 3.43 -19.11
CA GLU A 37 -0.20 4.29 -18.05
C GLU A 37 -1.68 3.97 -17.76
N LEU A 38 -2.12 4.29 -16.55
CA LEU A 38 -3.51 4.15 -16.10
C LEU A 38 -4.04 5.55 -15.72
N PRO A 39 -4.66 6.26 -16.67
CA PRO A 39 -4.99 7.68 -16.49
C PRO A 39 -6.05 7.95 -15.41
N PHE A 40 -6.78 6.92 -14.98
CA PHE A 40 -7.78 7.01 -13.91
C PHE A 40 -7.18 6.97 -12.49
N LEU A 41 -5.87 6.76 -12.35
CA LEU A 41 -5.20 6.69 -11.04
C LEU A 41 -4.48 7.99 -10.68
N ARG A 42 -4.80 8.50 -9.49
CA ARG A 42 -4.01 9.56 -8.83
C ARG A 42 -2.74 8.96 -8.19
N PRO A 43 -1.70 9.76 -7.90
CA PRO A 43 -0.43 9.24 -7.37
C PRO A 43 -0.60 8.32 -6.14
N HIS A 44 -1.41 8.72 -5.16
CA HIS A 44 -1.65 7.95 -3.93
C HIS A 44 -2.49 6.67 -4.14
N GLN A 45 -3.14 6.54 -5.29
CA GLN A 45 -3.95 5.39 -5.66
C GLN A 45 -3.15 4.31 -6.42
N GLN A 46 -1.97 4.66 -6.95
CA GLN A 46 -1.17 3.78 -7.80
C GLN A 46 -0.73 2.50 -7.08
N MET A 47 -0.08 2.62 -5.92
CA MET A 47 0.40 1.44 -5.19
C MET A 47 -0.72 0.59 -4.57
N PRO A 48 -1.78 1.17 -3.99
CA PRO A 48 -2.96 0.40 -3.57
C PRO A 48 -3.61 -0.38 -4.71
N TRP A 49 -3.74 0.24 -5.90
CA TRP A 49 -4.22 -0.43 -7.10
C TRP A 49 -3.28 -1.56 -7.55
N HIS A 50 -1.97 -1.30 -7.59
CA HIS A 50 -0.95 -2.30 -7.91
C HIS A 50 -1.03 -3.51 -6.97
N ALA A 51 -1.07 -3.27 -5.67
CA ALA A 51 -1.18 -4.34 -4.68
C ALA A 51 -2.46 -5.16 -4.85
N PHE A 52 -3.60 -4.50 -5.10
CA PHE A 52 -4.86 -5.19 -5.42
C PHE A 52 -4.73 -6.08 -6.67
N MET A 53 -4.19 -5.55 -7.76
CA MET A 53 -4.01 -6.29 -9.02
C MET A 53 -3.05 -7.47 -8.86
N VAL A 54 -1.97 -7.30 -8.09
CA VAL A 54 -1.00 -8.35 -7.80
C VAL A 54 -1.63 -9.45 -6.94
N GLN A 55 -2.26 -9.09 -5.81
CA GLN A 55 -2.89 -10.06 -4.91
C GLN A 55 -4.01 -10.83 -5.62
N LEU A 56 -4.85 -10.15 -6.39
CA LEU A 56 -5.95 -10.79 -7.11
C LEU A 56 -5.45 -11.78 -8.16
N ALA A 57 -4.42 -11.41 -8.94
CA ALA A 57 -3.81 -12.30 -9.91
C ALA A 57 -3.18 -13.53 -9.24
N ALA A 58 -2.41 -13.33 -8.17
CA ALA A 58 -1.78 -14.43 -7.44
C ALA A 58 -2.83 -15.40 -6.86
N LEU A 59 -3.95 -14.88 -6.33
CA LEU A 59 -5.07 -15.69 -5.83
C LEU A 59 -5.72 -16.51 -6.95
N ALA A 60 -6.03 -15.89 -8.10
CA ALA A 60 -6.66 -16.58 -9.23
C ALA A 60 -5.77 -17.68 -9.83
N LEU A 61 -4.48 -17.38 -9.99
CA LEU A 61 -3.48 -18.34 -10.49
C LEU A 61 -3.29 -19.50 -9.51
N HIS A 62 -3.12 -19.20 -8.22
CA HIS A 62 -2.97 -20.24 -7.20
C HIS A 62 -4.19 -21.17 -7.16
N ARG A 63 -5.41 -20.63 -7.17
CA ARG A 63 -6.64 -21.44 -7.11
C ARG A 63 -6.85 -22.30 -8.36
N SER A 64 -6.40 -21.84 -9.52
CA SER A 64 -6.43 -22.62 -10.77
C SER A 64 -5.30 -23.64 -10.88
N GLY A 65 -4.37 -23.67 -9.92
CA GLY A 65 -3.19 -24.54 -9.94
C GLY A 65 -2.15 -24.10 -10.98
N SER A 66 -2.24 -22.87 -11.50
CA SER A 66 -1.29 -22.31 -12.45
C SER A 66 -0.22 -21.48 -11.75
N CYS A 67 1.01 -21.54 -12.26
CA CYS A 67 2.06 -20.58 -11.93
C CYS A 67 2.42 -19.69 -13.12
N ASP A 68 1.86 -19.97 -14.30
CA ASP A 68 2.10 -19.20 -15.52
C ASP A 68 1.07 -18.08 -15.63
N ILE A 69 1.55 -16.88 -15.96
CA ILE A 69 0.71 -15.67 -16.14
C ILE A 69 0.15 -15.68 -17.57
N PRO A 70 -1.17 -15.90 -17.77
CA PRO A 70 -1.77 -15.94 -19.11
C PRO A 70 -1.73 -14.56 -19.78
N ASP A 71 -1.59 -14.55 -21.10
CA ASP A 71 -1.74 -13.36 -21.94
C ASP A 71 -3.12 -13.29 -22.62
N ASP A 72 -4.00 -14.25 -22.32
CA ASP A 72 -5.34 -14.39 -22.90
C ASP A 72 -6.44 -13.86 -21.95
N PRO A 73 -7.29 -12.92 -22.40
CA PRO A 73 -8.40 -12.42 -21.61
C PRO A 73 -9.44 -13.48 -21.22
N GLU A 74 -9.73 -14.47 -22.08
CA GLU A 74 -10.72 -15.51 -21.77
C GLU A 74 -10.25 -16.39 -20.60
N HIS A 75 -8.99 -16.82 -20.63
CA HIS A 75 -8.37 -17.53 -19.52
C HIS A 75 -8.45 -16.72 -18.22
N TRP A 76 -8.08 -15.43 -18.24
CA TRP A 76 -8.20 -14.58 -17.06
C TRP A 76 -9.63 -14.51 -16.53
N ARG A 77 -10.61 -14.40 -17.42
CA ARG A 77 -12.03 -14.36 -17.05
C ARG A 77 -12.46 -15.65 -16.35
N GLU A 78 -12.04 -16.80 -16.86
CA GLU A 78 -12.33 -18.11 -16.27
C GLU A 78 -11.77 -18.21 -14.85
N ILE A 79 -10.48 -17.96 -14.65
CA ILE A 79 -9.82 -18.14 -13.34
C ILE A 79 -10.26 -17.10 -12.31
N LEU A 80 -10.60 -15.88 -12.74
CA LEU A 80 -11.19 -14.86 -11.86
C LEU A 80 -12.60 -15.26 -11.42
N ARG A 81 -13.44 -15.72 -12.34
CA ARG A 81 -14.78 -16.24 -12.00
C ARG A 81 -14.69 -17.45 -11.07
N GLY A 82 -13.66 -18.28 -11.26
CA GLY A 82 -13.35 -19.42 -10.39
C GLY A 82 -13.06 -19.05 -8.93
N LEU A 83 -12.77 -17.78 -8.62
CA LEU A 83 -12.65 -17.32 -7.23
C LEU A 83 -14.00 -17.21 -6.50
N THR A 84 -15.12 -17.14 -7.24
CA THR A 84 -16.46 -16.90 -6.69
C THR A 84 -17.50 -17.87 -7.28
N PRO A 85 -17.30 -19.19 -7.19
CA PRO A 85 -18.19 -20.17 -7.83
C PRO A 85 -19.61 -20.18 -7.25
N GLU A 86 -19.82 -19.62 -6.05
CA GLU A 86 -21.13 -19.51 -5.41
C GLU A 86 -22.04 -18.45 -6.06
N TRP A 87 -21.50 -17.62 -6.96
CA TRP A 87 -22.13 -16.45 -7.54
C TRP A 87 -22.09 -16.54 -9.08
N PRO A 88 -22.97 -17.36 -9.70
CA PRO A 88 -22.91 -17.67 -11.12
C PRO A 88 -23.23 -16.47 -12.03
N ASP A 89 -23.86 -15.42 -11.49
CA ASP A 89 -24.21 -14.20 -12.22
C ASP A 89 -23.16 -13.09 -12.04
N ASP A 90 -21.98 -13.44 -11.52
CA ASP A 90 -20.83 -12.56 -11.29
C ASP A 90 -21.13 -11.41 -10.30
N GLU A 91 -22.04 -11.58 -9.35
CA GLU A 91 -22.45 -10.54 -8.38
C GLU A 91 -21.24 -9.90 -7.66
N PRO A 92 -20.25 -10.66 -7.12
CA PRO A 92 -19.03 -10.09 -6.54
C PRO A 92 -18.15 -9.27 -7.49
N TRP A 93 -18.41 -9.33 -8.80
CA TRP A 93 -17.69 -8.59 -9.84
C TRP A 93 -18.51 -7.44 -10.42
N ARG A 94 -19.77 -7.28 -9.99
CA ARG A 94 -20.62 -6.16 -10.37
C ARG A 94 -20.38 -4.98 -9.46
N LEU A 95 -20.27 -3.79 -10.04
CA LEU A 95 -20.09 -2.55 -9.27
C LEU A 95 -21.35 -2.18 -8.48
N VAL A 96 -22.52 -2.48 -9.02
CA VAL A 96 -23.84 -2.21 -8.42
C VAL A 96 -24.66 -3.49 -8.49
N VAL A 97 -25.25 -3.87 -7.36
CA VAL A 97 -26.16 -5.02 -7.19
C VAL A 97 -27.33 -4.57 -6.33
N ASP A 98 -28.55 -4.85 -6.78
CA ASP A 98 -29.77 -4.34 -6.15
C ASP A 98 -30.06 -5.02 -4.80
N ASP A 99 -29.80 -6.32 -4.67
CA ASP A 99 -29.96 -7.04 -3.41
C ASP A 99 -28.80 -6.70 -2.44
N LEU A 100 -29.18 -6.29 -1.23
CA LEU A 100 -28.25 -6.02 -0.14
C LEU A 100 -27.65 -7.29 0.46
N HIS A 101 -28.32 -8.44 0.26
CA HIS A 101 -27.87 -9.75 0.73
C HIS A 101 -26.92 -10.45 -0.25
N GLU A 102 -26.68 -9.83 -1.41
CA GLU A 102 -25.71 -10.26 -2.41
C GLU A 102 -24.46 -9.36 -2.35
N PRO A 103 -23.27 -9.94 -2.57
CA PRO A 103 -22.04 -9.18 -2.67
C PRO A 103 -22.07 -8.30 -3.92
N ALA A 104 -21.31 -7.21 -3.87
CA ALA A 104 -20.89 -6.47 -5.04
C ALA A 104 -19.37 -6.27 -4.95
N PHE A 105 -18.72 -5.87 -6.04
CA PHE A 105 -17.27 -5.68 -6.07
C PHE A 105 -16.82 -4.77 -4.91
N MET A 106 -15.97 -5.31 -4.03
CA MET A 106 -15.44 -4.65 -2.82
C MET A 106 -16.53 -4.15 -1.83
N GLN A 107 -17.72 -4.75 -1.87
CA GLN A 107 -18.89 -4.38 -1.08
C GLN A 107 -19.55 -5.63 -0.48
N PRO A 108 -19.51 -5.80 0.86
CA PRO A 108 -20.01 -7.00 1.52
C PRO A 108 -21.54 -7.09 1.48
N PRO A 109 -22.11 -8.32 1.40
CA PRO A 109 -23.52 -8.53 1.66
C PRO A 109 -23.86 -8.28 3.13
N ILE A 110 -25.10 -7.92 3.42
CA ILE A 110 -25.62 -7.94 4.80
C ILE A 110 -26.23 -9.32 5.10
N PRO A 111 -26.17 -9.81 6.35
CA PRO A 111 -26.77 -11.11 6.68
C PRO A 111 -28.26 -11.16 6.32
N LYS A 112 -28.72 -12.28 5.76
CA LYS A 112 -30.13 -12.48 5.37
C LYS A 112 -31.06 -12.21 6.57
N GLY A 113 -32.14 -11.46 6.32
CA GLY A 113 -33.10 -11.06 7.35
C GLY A 113 -32.68 -9.85 8.21
N SER A 114 -31.48 -9.29 7.99
CA SER A 114 -31.09 -8.03 8.64
C SER A 114 -31.77 -6.83 7.99
N ALA A 115 -32.11 -5.81 8.79
CA ALA A 115 -32.60 -4.54 8.29
C ALA A 115 -31.49 -3.76 7.55
N ASP A 116 -31.88 -2.89 6.61
CA ASP A 116 -30.94 -2.02 5.87
C ASP A 116 -30.15 -1.11 6.83
N PRO A 117 -28.82 -1.34 6.97
CA PRO A 117 -27.98 -0.58 7.90
C PRO A 117 -27.46 0.73 7.30
N TYR A 118 -27.61 0.97 6.00
CA TYR A 118 -26.95 2.05 5.29
C TYR A 118 -27.74 3.36 5.43
N LYS A 119 -27.30 4.24 6.33
CA LYS A 119 -28.01 5.49 6.67
C LYS A 119 -27.40 6.74 6.03
N SER A 120 -26.12 6.71 5.67
CA SER A 120 -25.42 7.85 5.09
C SER A 120 -25.28 7.67 3.58
N THR A 121 -25.38 8.76 2.83
CA THR A 121 -25.20 8.76 1.37
C THR A 121 -24.03 9.65 0.98
N ILE A 122 -23.19 9.13 0.10
CA ILE A 122 -22.04 9.79 -0.51
C ILE A 122 -22.33 9.95 -2.01
N GLN A 123 -22.12 11.17 -2.52
CA GLN A 123 -22.51 11.54 -3.88
C GLN A 123 -21.40 11.35 -4.91
N THR A 124 -20.14 11.25 -4.46
CA THR A 124 -18.97 11.22 -5.35
C THR A 124 -17.94 10.21 -4.86
N PRO A 125 -17.10 9.65 -5.74
CA PRO A 125 -16.07 8.70 -5.32
C PRO A 125 -14.95 9.37 -4.52
N ASP A 126 -14.66 10.66 -4.72
CA ASP A 126 -13.61 11.37 -3.96
C ASP A 126 -13.97 11.60 -2.48
N ASP A 127 -15.26 11.48 -2.12
CA ASP A 127 -15.71 11.46 -0.72
C ASP A 127 -15.46 10.11 -0.03
N LEU A 128 -15.27 9.02 -0.80
CA LEU A 128 -14.79 7.73 -0.27
C LEU A 128 -13.27 7.68 -0.14
N ASP A 129 -12.54 8.66 -0.70
CA ASP A 129 -11.08 8.69 -0.71
C ASP A 129 -10.51 8.75 0.73
N VAL A 130 -9.34 8.14 0.93
CA VAL A 130 -8.68 8.01 2.24
C VAL A 130 -7.96 9.30 2.64
N LEU A 131 -7.75 10.23 1.69
CA LEU A 131 -7.13 11.52 1.96
C LEU A 131 -8.08 12.45 2.72
N VAL A 132 -7.84 12.61 4.02
CA VAL A 132 -8.42 13.72 4.79
C VAL A 132 -7.50 14.92 4.71
N THR A 133 -7.91 15.90 3.90
CA THR A 133 -7.22 17.18 3.75
C THR A 133 -7.83 18.25 4.65
N SER A 134 -7.08 19.32 4.93
CA SER A 134 -7.60 20.46 5.67
C SER A 134 -8.80 21.10 4.95
N LYS A 135 -9.86 21.42 5.70
CA LYS A 135 -11.04 22.13 5.18
C LYS A 135 -10.58 23.42 4.48
N ASN A 136 -11.01 23.62 3.23
CA ASN A 136 -10.80 24.80 2.39
C ASN A 136 -9.37 25.08 1.87
N HIS A 137 -8.37 24.25 2.15
CA HIS A 137 -7.00 24.46 1.64
C HIS A 137 -6.36 23.23 0.96
N GLY A 138 -7.08 22.10 0.86
CA GLY A 138 -6.65 20.89 0.13
C GLY A 138 -7.48 20.59 -1.12
N VAL A 139 -7.26 19.39 -1.70
CA VAL A 139 -8.11 18.85 -2.79
C VAL A 139 -9.57 18.88 -2.33
N LYS A 140 -10.44 19.52 -3.11
CA LYS A 140 -11.87 19.59 -2.77
C LYS A 140 -12.49 18.20 -2.88
N GLN A 141 -13.04 17.72 -1.78
CA GLN A 141 -13.94 16.56 -1.75
C GLN A 141 -15.29 16.91 -2.41
N ALA A 142 -16.09 15.91 -2.77
CA ALA A 142 -17.40 16.04 -3.41
C ALA A 142 -17.42 16.69 -4.81
N THR A 143 -16.34 16.60 -5.59
CA THR A 143 -16.23 17.31 -6.87
C THR A 143 -16.50 16.45 -8.11
N ALA A 144 -16.32 15.13 -8.05
CA ALA A 144 -16.50 14.25 -9.19
C ALA A 144 -17.95 13.74 -9.33
N ARG A 145 -18.90 14.65 -9.60
CA ARG A 145 -20.35 14.31 -9.69
C ARG A 145 -20.72 13.45 -10.91
N ASP A 146 -19.96 13.57 -11.99
CA ASP A 146 -20.09 12.78 -13.22
C ASP A 146 -18.92 11.80 -13.36
N ALA A 147 -18.52 11.16 -12.25
CA ALA A 147 -17.37 10.27 -12.24
C ALA A 147 -17.61 8.98 -13.02
N ASP A 148 -16.63 8.58 -13.83
CA ASP A 148 -16.61 7.30 -14.51
C ASP A 148 -16.63 6.12 -13.51
N PRO A 149 -17.15 4.94 -13.90
CA PRO A 149 -17.12 3.74 -13.06
C PRO A 149 -15.73 3.40 -12.52
N SER A 150 -14.65 3.67 -13.28
CA SER A 150 -13.26 3.46 -12.85
C SER A 150 -12.92 4.23 -11.57
N ALA A 151 -13.45 5.43 -11.38
CA ALA A 151 -13.20 6.24 -10.20
C ALA A 151 -13.83 5.63 -8.95
N TRP A 152 -15.03 5.04 -9.07
CA TRP A 152 -15.68 4.29 -7.99
C TRP A 152 -14.94 2.99 -7.67
N ILE A 153 -14.49 2.26 -8.69
CA ILE A 153 -13.70 1.04 -8.53
C ILE A 153 -12.42 1.34 -7.72
N VAL A 154 -11.67 2.36 -8.09
CA VAL A 154 -10.43 2.73 -7.38
C VAL A 154 -10.70 3.28 -6.00
N ALA A 155 -11.76 4.08 -5.83
CA ALA A 155 -12.14 4.58 -4.51
C ALA A 155 -12.48 3.44 -3.55
N LEU A 156 -13.20 2.42 -4.02
CA LEU A 156 -13.48 1.21 -3.24
C LEU A 156 -12.20 0.44 -2.92
N VAL A 157 -11.35 0.15 -3.92
CA VAL A 157 -10.08 -0.55 -3.69
C VAL A 157 -9.22 0.18 -2.66
N LEU A 158 -9.04 1.50 -2.83
CA LEU A 158 -8.26 2.32 -1.92
C LEU A 158 -8.85 2.31 -0.50
N LEU A 159 -10.14 2.65 -0.35
CA LEU A 159 -10.81 2.71 0.94
C LEU A 159 -10.70 1.38 1.68
N GLN A 160 -11.03 0.30 0.99
CA GLN A 160 -11.13 -1.02 1.61
C GLN A 160 -9.78 -1.60 2.01
N THR A 161 -8.72 -1.34 1.23
CA THR A 161 -7.40 -1.97 1.43
C THR A 161 -6.37 -1.06 2.10
N THR A 162 -6.69 0.23 2.31
CA THR A 162 -5.80 1.21 2.96
C THR A 162 -6.48 2.14 3.96
N GLY A 163 -7.79 2.00 4.17
CA GLY A 163 -8.53 2.82 5.12
C GLY A 163 -8.02 2.64 6.55
N GLY A 164 -7.66 3.73 7.22
CA GLY A 164 -7.41 3.74 8.67
C GLY A 164 -8.65 4.18 9.47
N TYR A 165 -8.50 4.46 10.76
CA TYR A 165 -9.61 4.86 11.62
C TYR A 165 -10.11 6.28 11.33
N PHE A 166 -11.43 6.46 11.24
CA PHE A 166 -12.10 7.75 10.97
C PHE A 166 -13.26 8.03 11.93
N GLY A 167 -13.03 7.80 13.23
CA GLY A 167 -14.03 7.98 14.27
C GLY A 167 -14.89 6.74 14.52
N SER A 168 -15.76 6.84 15.52
CA SER A 168 -16.63 5.73 15.93
C SER A 168 -17.43 5.20 14.75
N GLY A 169 -17.45 3.88 14.56
CA GLY A 169 -18.08 3.25 13.40
C GLY A 169 -17.13 2.93 12.23
N ASN A 170 -15.98 3.59 12.16
CA ASN A 170 -15.10 3.59 10.99
C ASN A 170 -13.71 3.02 11.32
N TYR A 171 -13.61 1.70 11.48
CA TYR A 171 -12.37 0.98 11.86
C TYR A 171 -11.47 0.66 10.68
N GLY A 172 -10.16 0.86 10.81
CA GLY A 172 -9.21 0.63 9.72
C GLY A 172 -8.97 -0.84 9.35
N ILE A 173 -8.12 -1.04 8.34
CA ILE A 173 -7.63 -2.37 7.96
C ILE A 173 -6.75 -2.99 9.06
N ALA A 174 -6.62 -4.32 9.01
CA ALA A 174 -5.78 -5.11 9.91
C ALA A 174 -4.28 -4.96 9.62
N ARG A 175 -3.90 -4.64 8.38
CA ARG A 175 -2.50 -4.51 7.91
C ARG A 175 -1.84 -3.17 8.29
N MET A 176 -2.17 -2.66 9.48
CA MET A 176 -1.68 -1.38 10.01
C MET A 176 -1.18 -1.53 11.44
N LYS A 177 -0.09 -0.82 11.77
CA LYS A 177 0.46 -0.79 13.13
C LYS A 177 -0.54 -0.36 14.20
N SER A 178 -1.40 0.59 13.87
CA SER A 178 -2.42 1.12 14.76
C SER A 178 -3.52 1.82 13.95
N SER A 179 -4.60 2.20 14.64
CA SER A 179 -5.76 2.90 14.05
C SER A 179 -5.40 4.14 13.23
N TYR A 180 -4.31 4.84 13.55
CA TYR A 180 -3.86 6.05 12.84
C TYR A 180 -2.63 5.82 11.97
N ALA A 181 -2.22 4.57 11.80
CA ALA A 181 -1.11 4.19 10.94
C ALA A 181 -1.53 4.18 9.46
N THR A 182 -0.60 3.78 8.61
CA THR A 182 -0.76 3.64 7.17
C THR A 182 -0.28 2.26 6.75
N ARG A 183 -0.73 1.79 5.58
CA ARG A 183 -0.18 0.62 4.89
C ARG A 183 0.90 1.13 3.94
N PRO A 184 2.20 1.02 4.26
CA PRO A 184 3.25 1.41 3.34
C PRO A 184 3.44 0.36 2.25
N PHE A 185 3.99 0.79 1.10
CA PHE A 185 4.36 -0.12 0.03
C PHE A 185 5.86 -0.03 -0.24
N VAL A 186 6.61 -1.06 0.18
CA VAL A 186 8.07 -1.15 -0.02
C VAL A 186 8.38 -2.36 -0.90
N SER A 187 9.02 -2.14 -2.04
CA SER A 187 9.30 -3.19 -3.03
C SER A 187 10.50 -2.86 -3.91
N LEU A 188 11.01 -3.87 -4.61
CA LEU A 188 11.86 -3.71 -5.78
C LEU A 188 11.00 -3.51 -7.03
N VAL A 189 11.41 -2.55 -7.85
CA VAL A 189 10.73 -2.17 -9.08
C VAL A 189 11.68 -2.45 -10.25
N PRO A 190 11.33 -3.36 -11.18
CA PRO A 190 12.15 -3.63 -12.35
C PRO A 190 12.07 -2.46 -13.35
N ARG A 191 13.03 -2.37 -14.26
CA ARG A 191 12.82 -1.61 -15.50
C ARG A 191 11.69 -2.24 -16.31
N GLY A 192 10.98 -1.41 -17.08
CA GLY A 192 9.86 -1.85 -17.93
C GLY A 192 8.51 -1.23 -17.56
N GLY A 193 8.40 -0.56 -16.41
CA GLY A 193 7.18 0.14 -16.00
C GLY A 193 6.18 -0.76 -15.31
N ILE A 194 4.89 -0.39 -15.36
CA ILE A 194 3.83 -1.00 -14.54
C ILE A 194 3.64 -2.49 -14.83
N CYS A 195 3.70 -2.91 -16.09
CA CYS A 195 3.51 -4.31 -16.48
C CYS A 195 4.64 -5.20 -15.96
N ALA A 196 5.90 -4.78 -16.13
CA ALA A 196 7.06 -5.49 -15.61
C ALA A 196 7.02 -5.61 -14.09
N HIS A 197 6.65 -4.52 -13.39
CA HIS A 197 6.51 -4.51 -11.94
C HIS A 197 5.41 -5.48 -11.48
N TRP A 198 4.26 -5.50 -12.15
CA TRP A 198 3.16 -6.41 -11.81
C TRP A 198 3.54 -7.88 -12.03
N ARG A 199 4.11 -8.23 -13.20
CA ARG A 199 4.52 -9.63 -13.49
C ARG A 199 5.53 -10.15 -12.46
N ARG A 200 6.51 -9.30 -12.12
CA ARG A 200 7.55 -9.61 -11.13
C ARG A 200 6.96 -9.87 -9.74
N ASP A 201 6.08 -8.99 -9.28
CA ASP A 201 5.47 -9.14 -7.95
C ASP A 201 4.49 -10.34 -7.89
N VAL A 202 3.74 -10.62 -8.97
CA VAL A 202 2.87 -11.82 -9.06
C VAL A 202 3.71 -13.10 -9.01
N GLY A 203 4.75 -13.20 -9.84
CA GLY A 203 5.64 -14.36 -9.87
C GLY A 203 6.32 -14.60 -8.52
N LEU A 204 6.77 -13.53 -7.85
CA LEU A 204 7.40 -13.64 -6.53
C LEU A 204 6.42 -14.06 -5.43
N LEU A 205 5.16 -13.60 -5.47
CA LEU A 205 4.13 -14.08 -4.54
C LEU A 205 3.89 -15.57 -4.70
N LEU A 206 3.65 -16.03 -5.92
CA LEU A 206 3.45 -17.45 -6.22
C LEU A 206 4.63 -18.30 -5.72
N ALA A 207 5.86 -17.86 -5.97
CA ALA A 207 7.07 -18.56 -5.54
C ALA A 207 7.31 -18.56 -4.01
N SER A 208 6.74 -17.60 -3.27
CA SER A 208 6.99 -17.40 -1.83
C SER A 208 5.86 -17.89 -0.92
N ARG A 209 4.74 -18.38 -1.47
CA ARG A 209 3.55 -18.77 -0.69
C ARG A 209 3.85 -19.74 0.45
N GLU A 210 4.49 -20.86 0.15
CA GLU A 210 4.80 -21.91 1.14
C GLU A 210 5.76 -21.44 2.23
N ALA A 211 6.68 -20.53 1.89
CA ALA A 211 7.55 -19.91 2.89
C ALA A 211 6.77 -18.94 3.78
N ASN A 212 5.85 -18.17 3.19
CA ASN A 212 5.02 -17.22 3.91
C ASN A 212 4.04 -17.90 4.89
N LEU A 213 3.38 -18.98 4.46
CA LEU A 213 2.48 -19.77 5.32
C LEU A 213 3.23 -20.37 6.52
N ARG A 214 4.40 -20.97 6.29
CA ARG A 214 5.22 -21.52 7.39
C ARG A 214 5.71 -20.47 8.37
N GLU A 215 5.97 -19.26 7.90
CA GLU A 215 6.40 -18.17 8.76
C GLU A 215 5.24 -17.53 9.54
N TYR A 216 4.06 -17.48 8.93
CA TYR A 216 2.85 -16.91 9.49
C TYR A 216 1.77 -17.98 9.69
N ASP A 217 2.01 -18.85 10.68
CA ASP A 217 1.10 -19.91 11.14
C ASP A 217 -0.10 -19.35 11.93
N ILE A 218 -0.80 -18.41 11.31
CA ILE A 218 -1.98 -17.70 11.82
C ILE A 218 -3.13 -17.71 10.81
N PHE A 219 -2.90 -18.25 9.62
CA PHE A 219 -3.83 -18.29 8.49
C PHE A 219 -4.31 -19.72 8.24
N ALA A 220 -5.40 -19.85 7.50
CA ALA A 220 -5.83 -21.15 7.00
C ALA A 220 -4.77 -21.71 6.04
N GLU A 221 -4.33 -22.95 6.27
CA GLU A 221 -3.43 -23.64 5.33
C GLU A 221 -4.11 -23.89 3.98
N ASN A 222 -5.40 -24.24 4.00
CA ASN A 222 -6.20 -24.59 2.83
C ASN A 222 -7.59 -23.94 2.91
N ASP A 223 -8.16 -23.62 1.75
CA ASP A 223 -9.54 -23.13 1.60
C ASP A 223 -9.89 -21.90 2.46
N GLY A 224 -8.88 -21.10 2.81
CA GLY A 224 -9.04 -19.84 3.50
C GLY A 224 -9.88 -18.85 2.71
N THR A 225 -10.59 -17.97 3.40
CA THR A 225 -11.37 -16.92 2.72
C THR A 225 -10.42 -15.94 2.03
N THR A 226 -10.57 -15.78 0.72
CA THR A 226 -9.71 -14.91 -0.10
C THR A 226 -10.32 -13.53 -0.34
N LEU A 227 -11.59 -13.46 -0.76
CA LEU A 227 -12.27 -12.20 -1.13
C LEU A 227 -13.25 -11.79 -0.04
N LEU A 228 -12.86 -10.87 0.85
CA LEU A 228 -13.66 -10.58 2.05
C LEU A 228 -15.00 -9.88 1.75
N TRP A 229 -15.16 -9.28 0.57
CA TRP A 229 -16.44 -8.73 0.13
C TRP A 229 -17.46 -9.81 -0.26
N CYS A 230 -17.07 -11.07 -0.37
CA CYS A 230 -18.01 -12.18 -0.56
C CYS A 230 -18.59 -12.71 0.77
N ARG A 231 -18.04 -12.27 1.92
CA ARG A 231 -18.51 -12.69 3.25
C ARG A 231 -19.53 -11.70 3.82
N PRO A 232 -20.69 -12.15 4.33
CA PRO A 232 -21.66 -11.28 4.98
C PRO A 232 -21.07 -10.48 6.15
N TRP A 233 -21.48 -9.22 6.30
CA TRP A 233 -21.03 -8.34 7.38
C TRP A 233 -22.19 -7.65 8.11
N ASP A 234 -22.44 -8.12 9.33
CA ASP A 234 -23.40 -7.56 10.29
C ASP A 234 -22.97 -6.18 10.84
N GLY A 235 -21.68 -5.89 10.80
CA GLY A 235 -21.07 -4.71 11.42
C GLY A 235 -20.67 -4.92 12.87
N GLU A 236 -20.72 -6.15 13.39
CA GLU A 236 -20.45 -6.46 14.79
C GLU A 236 -19.40 -7.56 14.94
N SER A 237 -19.55 -8.66 14.20
CA SER A 237 -18.67 -9.81 14.26
C SER A 237 -17.36 -9.56 13.52
N GLN A 238 -16.25 -10.01 14.12
CA GLN A 238 -14.92 -10.01 13.52
C GLN A 238 -14.65 -11.39 12.89
N ILE A 239 -13.74 -11.43 11.91
CA ILE A 239 -13.24 -12.67 11.32
C ILE A 239 -11.86 -12.97 11.94
N ASP A 240 -11.68 -14.21 12.39
CA ASP A 240 -10.40 -14.70 12.89
C ASP A 240 -9.45 -15.04 11.72
N LEU A 241 -8.15 -14.88 11.95
CA LEU A 241 -7.13 -15.01 10.90
C LEU A 241 -7.01 -16.45 10.38
N ASP A 242 -7.27 -17.44 11.24
CA ASP A 242 -7.25 -18.88 10.90
C ASP A 242 -8.33 -19.29 9.90
N CYS A 243 -9.28 -18.40 9.59
CA CYS A 243 -10.32 -18.57 8.59
C CYS A 243 -9.96 -17.90 7.24
N LEU A 244 -8.80 -17.25 7.15
CA LEU A 244 -8.38 -16.42 6.01
C LEU A 244 -7.22 -17.04 5.25
N ASP A 245 -7.21 -16.83 3.93
CA ASP A 245 -6.03 -17.09 3.09
C ASP A 245 -4.95 -16.03 3.37
N PRO A 246 -3.64 -16.33 3.40
CA PRO A 246 -2.58 -15.33 3.67
C PRO A 246 -2.64 -14.10 2.75
N TRP A 247 -3.15 -14.25 1.51
CA TRP A 247 -3.27 -13.18 0.53
C TRP A 247 -4.65 -12.56 0.44
N PHE A 248 -5.52 -12.82 1.43
CA PHE A 248 -6.87 -12.27 1.47
C PHE A 248 -6.88 -10.77 1.12
N ILE A 249 -7.87 -10.37 0.32
CA ILE A 249 -8.12 -8.98 -0.03
C ILE A 249 -9.13 -8.43 0.97
N GLU A 250 -8.64 -7.50 1.79
CA GLU A 250 -9.39 -6.94 2.89
C GLU A 250 -10.49 -5.96 2.45
N ILE A 251 -11.56 -5.91 3.24
CA ILE A 251 -12.50 -4.79 3.27
C ILE A 251 -12.65 -4.29 4.72
N CYS A 252 -12.52 -2.98 4.93
CA CYS A 252 -12.61 -2.36 6.25
C CYS A 252 -13.81 -1.41 6.40
N ARG A 253 -14.66 -1.27 5.39
CA ARG A 253 -15.89 -0.46 5.43
C ARG A 253 -17.09 -1.20 4.85
N ARG A 254 -18.26 -0.87 5.41
CA ARG A 254 -19.56 -1.27 4.87
C ARG A 254 -20.03 -0.19 3.93
N VAL A 255 -19.86 -0.45 2.63
CA VAL A 255 -20.28 0.43 1.53
C VAL A 255 -21.15 -0.39 0.60
N LYS A 256 -22.23 0.21 0.08
CA LYS A 256 -23.02 -0.34 -1.01
C LYS A 256 -23.28 0.76 -2.02
N LEU A 257 -22.94 0.53 -3.28
CA LEU A 257 -23.20 1.44 -4.38
C LEU A 257 -24.64 1.24 -4.87
N ASP A 258 -25.23 2.34 -5.29
CA ASP A 258 -26.58 2.42 -5.84
C ASP A 258 -26.51 3.26 -7.13
N GLN A 259 -27.32 2.91 -8.12
CA GLN A 259 -27.38 3.62 -9.39
C GLN A 259 -28.77 4.22 -9.58
N ARG A 260 -28.86 5.55 -9.42
CA ARG A 260 -30.10 6.28 -9.68
C ARG A 260 -30.16 6.73 -11.15
N ASP A 261 -31.34 6.61 -11.74
CA ASP A 261 -31.70 7.10 -13.08
C ASP A 261 -30.71 6.70 -14.20
N LYS A 262 -30.07 5.52 -14.05
CA LYS A 262 -29.09 4.91 -14.98
C LYS A 262 -27.84 5.75 -15.30
N LYS A 263 -27.62 6.88 -14.63
CA LYS A 263 -26.50 7.80 -14.92
C LYS A 263 -25.62 8.11 -13.72
N GLN A 264 -26.19 8.14 -12.52
CA GLN A 264 -25.44 8.56 -11.34
C GLN A 264 -25.25 7.39 -10.38
N ILE A 265 -23.99 7.03 -10.15
CA ILE A 265 -23.60 6.12 -9.07
C ILE A 265 -23.49 6.95 -7.80
N THR A 266 -24.05 6.45 -6.70
CA THR A 266 -23.87 6.99 -5.35
C THR A 266 -23.46 5.85 -4.42
N ALA A 267 -22.88 6.18 -3.27
CA ALA A 267 -22.56 5.20 -2.24
C ALA A 267 -23.44 5.40 -1.01
N ARG A 268 -23.91 4.30 -0.43
CA ARG A 268 -24.52 4.27 0.90
C ARG A 268 -23.57 3.60 1.87
N THR A 269 -23.38 4.18 3.06
CA THR A 269 -22.41 3.69 4.05
C THR A 269 -23.05 3.40 5.40
N ALA A 270 -22.45 2.44 6.12
CA ALA A 270 -22.84 2.04 7.45
C ALA A 270 -21.60 1.91 8.35
N GLY A 271 -21.77 2.23 9.64
CA GLY A 271 -20.75 1.98 10.65
C GLY A 271 -20.66 0.51 11.06
N SER A 272 -19.63 0.20 11.84
CA SER A 272 -19.40 -1.08 12.51
C SER A 272 -19.03 -0.85 13.99
N LYS A 273 -19.30 -1.82 14.86
CA LYS A 273 -18.94 -1.79 16.28
C LYS A 273 -17.49 -2.22 16.53
N ALA A 274 -16.90 -2.99 15.62
CA ALA A 274 -15.52 -3.46 15.66
C ALA A 274 -14.88 -3.50 14.26
N ALA A 275 -13.55 -3.65 14.22
CA ALA A 275 -12.82 -3.89 12.97
C ALA A 275 -13.25 -5.22 12.34
N ARG A 276 -13.17 -5.34 11.00
CA ARG A 276 -13.62 -6.55 10.29
C ARG A 276 -12.85 -7.81 10.69
N ILE A 277 -11.57 -7.67 11.03
CA ILE A 277 -10.66 -8.78 11.34
C ILE A 277 -10.14 -8.63 12.77
N ALA A 278 -10.10 -9.74 13.51
CA ALA A 278 -9.57 -9.80 14.86
C ALA A 278 -8.03 -9.91 14.86
N ALA A 279 -7.34 -8.79 14.61
CA ALA A 279 -5.88 -8.77 14.42
C ALA A 279 -5.16 -7.61 15.12
N ALA A 280 -5.82 -6.90 16.04
CA ALA A 280 -5.29 -5.68 16.66
C ALA A 280 -3.95 -5.92 17.39
N ASP A 281 -3.82 -7.07 18.05
CA ASP A 281 -2.65 -7.42 18.85
C ASP A 281 -1.39 -7.67 18.00
N LEU A 282 -1.56 -7.95 16.70
CA LEU A 282 -0.46 -8.22 15.78
C LEU A 282 0.17 -6.94 15.22
N LYS A 283 -0.37 -5.75 15.52
CA LYS A 283 0.22 -4.44 15.12
C LYS A 283 0.59 -4.41 13.63
N GLY A 284 -0.28 -4.95 12.78
CA GLY A 284 -0.12 -4.98 11.32
C GLY A 284 0.84 -6.04 10.77
N ASN A 285 1.47 -6.87 11.62
CA ASN A 285 2.38 -7.93 11.19
C ASN A 285 1.62 -9.18 10.76
N LEU A 286 1.03 -9.10 9.57
CA LEU A 286 0.22 -10.16 8.94
C LEU A 286 0.93 -10.79 7.74
N GLY A 287 2.26 -10.70 7.67
CA GLY A 287 3.03 -11.16 6.51
C GLY A 287 2.72 -10.43 5.22
N ASP A 288 2.30 -9.15 5.30
CA ASP A 288 2.03 -8.34 4.12
C ASP A 288 3.29 -8.26 3.22
N PRO A 289 3.17 -8.60 1.91
CA PRO A 289 4.32 -8.68 1.01
C PRO A 289 5.09 -7.38 0.79
N TRP A 290 4.52 -6.24 1.18
CA TRP A 290 5.09 -4.91 0.99
C TRP A 290 5.54 -4.21 2.28
N ILE A 291 5.22 -4.75 3.46
CA ILE A 291 5.42 -4.04 4.73
C ILE A 291 6.66 -4.56 5.48
N PRO A 292 7.72 -3.74 5.65
CA PRO A 292 8.80 -4.09 6.56
C PRO A 292 8.32 -4.24 8.00
N ILE A 293 8.91 -5.17 8.75
CA ILE A 293 8.56 -5.44 10.15
C ILE A 293 9.70 -5.01 11.07
N ASN A 294 9.38 -4.18 12.06
CA ASN A 294 10.33 -3.74 13.08
C ASN A 294 10.37 -4.75 14.24
N ARG A 295 11.41 -5.57 14.29
CA ARG A 295 11.66 -6.58 15.33
C ARG A 295 12.02 -5.96 16.68
N ALA A 296 12.66 -4.79 16.68
CA ALA A 296 12.98 -4.06 17.91
C ALA A 296 11.75 -3.43 18.60
N GLN A 297 10.62 -3.34 17.90
CA GLN A 297 9.37 -2.76 18.41
C GLN A 297 8.23 -3.78 18.37
N ASP A 298 8.38 -4.89 19.10
CA ASP A 298 7.40 -5.97 19.23
C ASP A 298 6.90 -6.55 17.89
N GLY A 299 7.74 -6.52 16.85
CA GLY A 299 7.35 -7.00 15.52
C GLY A 299 6.30 -6.11 14.83
N ALA A 300 6.25 -4.81 15.10
CA ALA A 300 5.24 -3.93 14.50
C ALA A 300 5.50 -3.62 13.02
N ALA A 301 4.42 -3.42 12.25
CA ALA A 301 4.48 -2.94 10.87
C ALA A 301 5.14 -1.54 10.75
N TYR A 302 5.96 -1.36 9.72
CA TYR A 302 6.44 -0.04 9.30
C TYR A 302 5.26 0.90 8.98
N ASN A 303 5.35 2.17 9.39
CA ASN A 303 4.26 3.13 9.17
C ASN A 303 4.70 4.61 9.15
N GLN A 304 5.98 4.87 8.85
CA GLN A 304 6.57 6.22 8.99
C GLN A 304 7.00 6.78 7.64
N LYS A 305 7.28 8.09 7.58
CA LYS A 305 7.86 8.72 6.39
C LYS A 305 9.21 8.07 6.02
N PRO A 306 9.48 7.78 4.74
CA PRO A 306 10.76 7.20 4.30
C PRO A 306 11.87 8.26 4.28
N THR A 307 12.51 8.47 5.42
CA THR A 307 13.77 9.23 5.51
C THR A 307 14.96 8.32 5.24
N TYR A 308 16.11 8.86 4.82
CA TYR A 308 17.33 8.07 4.66
C TYR A 308 17.66 7.20 5.89
N ARG A 309 17.38 7.67 7.12
CA ARG A 309 17.63 6.94 8.36
C ARG A 309 16.82 5.64 8.43
N VAL A 310 15.50 5.74 8.27
CA VAL A 310 14.62 4.55 8.37
C VAL A 310 14.76 3.66 7.14
N MET A 311 14.97 4.23 5.96
CA MET A 311 15.25 3.46 4.75
C MET A 311 16.55 2.67 4.93
N SER A 312 17.60 3.30 5.44
CA SER A 312 18.87 2.63 5.77
C SER A 312 18.68 1.51 6.79
N ALA A 313 17.88 1.72 7.83
CA ALA A 313 17.60 0.69 8.82
C ALA A 313 16.86 -0.50 8.20
N VAL A 314 15.79 -0.26 7.45
CA VAL A 314 15.03 -1.31 6.73
C VAL A 314 15.91 -2.07 5.75
N LEU A 315 16.81 -1.37 5.05
CA LEU A 315 17.72 -1.99 4.11
C LEU A 315 18.80 -2.78 4.85
N PHE A 316 19.59 -2.17 5.72
CA PHE A 316 20.84 -2.78 6.16
C PHE A 316 20.78 -3.43 7.54
N ASP A 317 19.85 -3.02 8.41
CA ASP A 317 19.77 -3.50 9.80
C ASP A 317 18.83 -4.71 9.92
N SER A 318 19.35 -5.92 9.70
CA SER A 318 18.52 -7.13 9.77
C SER A 318 18.21 -7.64 11.18
N GLU A 319 18.90 -7.11 12.18
CA GLU A 319 18.57 -7.41 13.58
C GLU A 319 17.30 -6.67 13.97
N GLU A 320 17.22 -5.38 13.65
CA GLU A 320 16.07 -4.55 13.96
C GLU A 320 14.92 -4.69 12.95
N TRP A 321 15.22 -4.93 11.67
CA TRP A 321 14.23 -4.91 10.60
C TRP A 321 14.21 -6.18 9.76
N LYS A 322 13.00 -6.67 9.52
CA LYS A 322 12.74 -7.66 8.48
C LYS A 322 12.29 -6.94 7.21
N ARG A 323 13.00 -7.18 6.11
CA ARG A 323 12.58 -6.74 4.78
C ARG A 323 11.30 -7.49 4.35
N PRO A 324 10.34 -6.82 3.71
CA PRO A 324 9.16 -7.47 3.17
C PRO A 324 9.51 -8.36 1.97
N THR A 325 8.65 -9.32 1.65
CA THR A 325 8.84 -10.28 0.55
C THR A 325 9.21 -9.58 -0.76
N LEU A 326 8.49 -8.53 -1.13
CA LEU A 326 8.70 -7.85 -2.42
C LEU A 326 9.93 -6.93 -2.44
N LEU A 327 10.62 -6.72 -1.32
CA LEU A 327 11.94 -6.08 -1.27
C LEU A 327 13.09 -7.11 -1.33
N GLN A 328 12.79 -8.40 -1.27
CA GLN A 328 13.81 -9.44 -1.43
C GLN A 328 14.19 -9.59 -2.91
N TRP A 329 15.46 -9.91 -3.13
CA TRP A 329 15.97 -10.27 -4.45
C TRP A 329 15.57 -11.71 -4.77
N SER A 330 15.06 -11.94 -5.98
CA SER A 330 14.69 -13.28 -6.47
C SER A 330 15.51 -13.65 -7.69
N ASP A 331 16.36 -14.66 -7.54
CA ASP A 331 17.15 -15.20 -8.64
C ASP A 331 16.21 -15.78 -9.72
N GLY A 332 16.41 -15.34 -10.96
CA GLY A 332 15.58 -15.74 -12.10
C GLY A 332 14.41 -14.81 -12.42
N LEU A 333 13.97 -13.97 -11.47
CA LEU A 333 12.98 -12.91 -11.72
C LEU A 333 13.62 -11.53 -11.80
N ASP A 334 14.64 -11.28 -10.98
CA ASP A 334 15.24 -9.97 -10.82
C ASP A 334 16.56 -9.86 -11.60
N CYS A 335 16.77 -8.72 -12.24
CA CYS A 335 18.01 -8.38 -12.92
C CYS A 335 18.30 -6.89 -12.79
N VAL A 336 19.57 -6.52 -12.64
CA VAL A 336 19.95 -5.12 -12.69
C VAL A 336 19.71 -4.59 -14.10
N PRO A 337 19.25 -3.34 -14.24
CA PRO A 337 18.99 -2.39 -13.17
C PRO A 337 17.56 -2.44 -12.62
N MET A 338 17.44 -2.14 -11.32
CA MET A 338 16.17 -2.07 -10.58
C MET A 338 16.13 -0.81 -9.70
N THR A 339 15.02 -0.61 -9.01
CA THR A 339 14.85 0.47 -8.04
C THR A 339 14.24 -0.07 -6.75
N VAL A 340 14.86 0.21 -5.61
CA VAL A 340 14.18 0.09 -4.30
C VAL A 340 13.21 1.26 -4.19
N ARG A 341 11.92 0.98 -4.00
CA ARG A 341 10.89 2.00 -3.83
C ARG A 341 10.23 1.89 -2.47
N PHE A 342 10.17 3.01 -1.77
CA PHE A 342 9.32 3.24 -0.60
C PHE A 342 8.21 4.20 -1.00
N ASP A 343 6.96 3.76 -0.91
CA ASP A 343 5.78 4.56 -1.21
C ASP A 343 4.85 4.56 0.02
N VAL A 344 4.67 5.72 0.63
CA VAL A 344 4.01 5.85 1.94
C VAL A 344 3.12 7.09 1.97
N THR A 345 1.83 6.89 2.27
CA THR A 345 0.90 7.97 2.60
C THR A 345 0.94 8.22 4.11
N GLU A 346 1.60 9.29 4.54
CA GLU A 346 1.79 9.65 5.94
C GLU A 346 0.52 10.26 6.54
N ARG A 347 0.09 9.74 7.68
CA ARG A 347 -1.03 10.27 8.46
C ARG A 347 -0.55 11.17 9.58
N GLU A 348 -1.40 12.11 9.99
CA GLU A 348 -1.14 12.96 11.15
C GLU A 348 -1.20 12.12 12.42
N HIS A 349 -0.16 12.25 13.27
CA HIS A 349 -0.07 11.45 14.48
C HIS A 349 -1.25 11.69 15.43
N GLY A 350 -1.95 10.61 15.81
CA GLY A 350 -3.11 10.67 16.70
C GLY A 350 -4.36 11.34 16.11
N LYS A 351 -4.36 11.66 14.82
CA LYS A 351 -5.50 12.29 14.13
C LYS A 351 -5.80 11.61 12.80
N THR A 352 -6.94 11.96 12.22
CA THR A 352 -7.40 11.38 10.95
C THR A 352 -6.78 12.05 9.72
N GLY A 353 -6.07 13.18 9.88
CA GLY A 353 -5.50 13.98 8.80
C GLY A 353 -4.39 13.27 8.02
N THR A 354 -4.14 13.74 6.79
CA THR A 354 -3.02 13.28 5.96
C THR A 354 -1.94 14.37 5.90
N ARG A 355 -0.68 14.01 6.16
CA ARG A 355 0.45 14.95 6.08
C ARG A 355 1.10 15.00 4.70
N GLY A 356 1.02 13.91 3.94
CA GLY A 356 1.52 13.86 2.58
C GLY A 356 1.64 12.45 2.04
N HIS A 357 1.84 12.35 0.73
CA HIS A 357 2.19 11.13 0.04
C HIS A 357 3.66 11.21 -0.38
N HIS A 358 4.46 10.23 0.05
CA HIS A 358 5.91 10.23 -0.11
C HIS A 358 6.32 9.03 -0.95
N ARG A 359 7.00 9.30 -2.08
CA ARG A 359 7.68 8.28 -2.87
C ARG A 359 9.18 8.53 -2.81
N ARG A 360 9.95 7.52 -2.40
CA ARG A 360 11.40 7.56 -2.34
C ARG A 360 11.97 6.36 -3.05
N GLU A 361 12.99 6.62 -3.85
CA GLU A 361 13.59 5.64 -4.75
C GLU A 361 15.10 5.63 -4.55
N VAL A 362 15.67 4.43 -4.49
CA VAL A 362 17.11 4.20 -4.48
C VAL A 362 17.43 3.29 -5.67
N PRO A 363 18.08 3.82 -6.72
CA PRO A 363 18.39 3.03 -7.90
C PRO A 363 19.45 1.97 -7.60
N ILE A 364 19.33 0.85 -8.31
CA ILE A 364 20.30 -0.25 -8.38
C ILE A 364 20.71 -0.34 -9.84
N ALA A 365 21.70 0.46 -10.22
CA ALA A 365 22.14 0.63 -11.59
C ALA A 365 23.02 -0.51 -12.10
N ASP A 366 23.81 -1.12 -11.20
CA ASP A 366 24.86 -2.07 -11.54
C ASP A 366 25.04 -3.16 -10.47
N ALA A 367 25.97 -4.09 -10.75
CA ALA A 367 26.28 -5.20 -9.88
C ALA A 367 26.89 -4.79 -8.53
N ASP A 368 27.59 -3.65 -8.45
CA ASP A 368 28.24 -3.23 -7.20
C ASP A 368 27.23 -2.60 -6.24
N GLN A 369 26.26 -1.84 -6.76
CA GLN A 369 25.10 -1.40 -5.99
C GLN A 369 24.23 -2.58 -5.54
N TRP A 370 24.04 -3.57 -6.42
CA TRP A 370 23.37 -4.81 -6.04
C TRP A 370 24.10 -5.53 -4.89
N LYS A 371 25.42 -5.73 -4.99
CA LYS A 371 26.22 -6.33 -3.89
C LYS A 371 26.04 -5.55 -2.60
N THR A 372 26.13 -4.23 -2.66
CA THR A 372 25.98 -3.35 -1.49
C THR A 372 24.65 -3.57 -0.76
N LEU A 373 23.57 -3.86 -1.50
CA LEU A 373 22.23 -4.04 -0.94
C LEU A 373 21.87 -5.48 -0.60
N PHE A 374 22.39 -6.47 -1.33
CA PHE A 374 21.89 -7.85 -1.26
C PHE A 374 22.96 -8.90 -0.98
N ASP A 375 24.25 -8.61 -1.16
CA ASP A 375 25.31 -9.55 -0.83
C ASP A 375 25.43 -9.69 0.70
N PRO A 376 25.16 -10.88 1.27
CA PRO A 376 25.29 -11.11 2.70
C PRO A 376 26.69 -10.80 3.23
N ALA A 377 27.74 -10.96 2.41
CA ALA A 377 29.12 -10.71 2.81
C ALA A 377 29.43 -9.21 3.02
N GLN A 378 28.67 -8.32 2.37
CA GLN A 378 28.85 -6.87 2.49
C GLN A 378 27.95 -6.24 3.54
N LYS A 379 26.90 -6.95 3.96
CA LYS A 379 25.79 -6.41 4.74
C LYS A 379 26.23 -5.71 6.02
N ASP A 380 27.06 -6.36 6.85
CA ASP A 380 27.48 -5.81 8.14
C ASP A 380 28.34 -4.57 7.97
N ARG A 381 29.26 -4.59 7.00
CA ARG A 381 30.10 -3.45 6.65
C ARG A 381 29.25 -2.25 6.19
N VAL A 382 28.32 -2.48 5.27
CA VAL A 382 27.46 -1.42 4.73
C VAL A 382 26.53 -0.87 5.81
N ALA A 383 25.98 -1.74 6.66
CA ALA A 383 25.20 -1.34 7.83
C ALA A 383 26.02 -0.46 8.77
N GLN A 384 27.28 -0.81 9.05
CA GLN A 384 28.17 0.01 9.86
C GLN A 384 28.44 1.38 9.22
N LEU A 385 28.81 1.42 7.93
CA LEU A 385 29.03 2.68 7.21
C LEU A 385 27.80 3.59 7.26
N ALA A 386 26.62 3.03 7.03
CA ALA A 386 25.39 3.80 7.07
C ALA A 386 25.07 4.32 8.49
N ARG A 387 25.33 3.53 9.54
CA ARG A 387 25.22 3.97 10.94
C ARG A 387 26.17 5.12 11.25
N GLU A 388 27.44 5.02 10.84
CA GLU A 388 28.43 6.08 11.01
C GLU A 388 28.02 7.38 10.29
N MET A 389 27.52 7.27 9.06
CA MET A 389 26.99 8.42 8.29
C MET A 389 25.78 9.07 9.00
N ILE A 390 24.85 8.26 9.52
CA ILE A 390 23.68 8.75 10.27
C ILE A 390 24.12 9.47 11.56
N ASP A 391 25.11 8.93 12.28
CA ASP A 391 25.60 9.55 13.50
C ASP A 391 26.36 10.86 13.23
N ASN A 392 27.12 10.92 12.14
CA ASN A 392 27.72 12.17 11.68
C ASN A 392 26.66 13.22 11.32
N ALA A 393 25.57 12.82 10.64
CA ALA A 393 24.45 13.71 10.35
C ALA A 393 23.77 14.22 11.64
N ARG A 394 23.56 13.35 12.64
CA ARG A 394 23.03 13.74 13.96
C ARG A 394 23.94 14.72 14.68
N ARG A 395 25.27 14.52 14.61
CA ARG A 395 26.27 15.43 15.17
C ARG A 395 26.25 16.79 14.45
N LEU A 396 26.10 16.81 13.13
CA LEU A 396 25.96 18.09 12.42
C LEU A 396 24.70 18.85 12.88
N GLN A 397 23.57 18.16 12.99
CA GLN A 397 22.31 18.80 13.35
C GLN A 397 22.31 19.36 14.77
N ASN A 398 22.69 18.55 15.76
CA ASN A 398 22.51 18.91 17.16
C ASN A 398 23.69 19.76 17.68
N PRO A 399 24.88 19.20 17.96
CA PRO A 399 25.98 19.96 18.54
C PRO A 399 26.49 21.09 17.63
N VAL A 400 26.49 20.91 16.31
CA VAL A 400 27.12 21.89 15.39
C VAL A 400 26.15 22.99 14.93
N LEU A 401 24.92 22.67 14.56
CA LEU A 401 23.97 23.66 14.02
C LEU A 401 22.97 24.16 15.07
N LYS A 402 22.31 23.25 15.80
CA LYS A 402 21.21 23.63 16.70
C LYS A 402 21.68 24.58 17.80
N PHE A 403 22.77 24.27 18.50
CA PHE A 403 23.25 25.12 19.60
C PHE A 403 23.61 26.55 19.16
N PRO A 404 24.42 26.77 18.11
CA PRO A 404 24.70 28.13 17.63
C PRO A 404 23.45 28.88 17.15
N LEU A 405 22.53 28.20 16.44
CA LEU A 405 21.28 28.82 16.00
C LEU A 405 20.43 29.27 17.19
N MET A 406 20.33 28.44 18.22
CA MET A 406 19.60 28.81 19.44
C MET A 406 20.30 29.94 20.21
N SER A 407 21.63 29.91 20.33
CA SER A 407 22.42 30.99 20.93
C SER A 407 22.17 32.33 20.22
N LEU A 408 22.16 32.32 18.88
CA LEU A 408 21.89 33.50 18.06
C LEU A 408 20.48 34.08 18.34
N VAL A 409 19.45 33.23 18.35
CA VAL A 409 18.07 33.65 18.62
C VAL A 409 17.90 34.17 20.06
N GLN A 410 18.68 33.62 21.00
CA GLN A 410 18.71 34.05 22.40
C GLN A 410 19.67 35.23 22.66
N GLY A 411 20.05 35.98 21.62
CA GLY A 411 20.85 37.20 21.77
C GLY A 411 22.33 36.96 22.02
N GLY A 412 22.89 35.85 21.55
CA GLY A 412 24.29 35.47 21.75
C GLY A 412 24.58 34.89 23.14
N ALA A 413 23.58 34.27 23.77
CA ALA A 413 23.72 33.65 25.08
C ALA A 413 24.81 32.55 25.05
N ARG A 414 25.75 32.59 26.00
CA ARG A 414 26.76 31.53 26.19
C ARG A 414 26.12 30.24 26.69
N ASP A 415 25.18 30.38 27.61
CA ASP A 415 24.39 29.26 28.14
C ASP A 415 23.04 29.22 27.43
N VAL A 416 22.94 28.36 26.42
CA VAL A 416 21.72 28.20 25.62
C VAL A 416 20.63 27.52 26.44
N LYS A 417 19.45 28.15 26.52
CA LYS A 417 18.26 27.53 27.11
C LYS A 417 17.67 26.53 26.11
N LEU A 418 17.96 25.25 26.33
CA LEU A 418 17.35 24.15 25.57
C LEU A 418 15.85 24.05 25.91
N GLY A 419 15.01 23.84 24.89
CA GLY A 419 13.56 23.76 25.04
C GLY A 419 12.82 25.11 25.03
N ASP A 420 13.52 26.22 24.76
CA ASP A 420 12.87 27.49 24.43
C ASP A 420 12.09 27.33 23.12
N GLN A 421 10.76 27.42 23.20
CA GLN A 421 9.86 27.14 22.07
C GLN A 421 10.09 28.11 20.89
N THR A 422 10.42 29.37 21.17
CA THR A 422 10.65 30.39 20.14
C THR A 422 11.96 30.12 19.41
N ALA A 423 13.04 29.87 20.17
CA ALA A 423 14.34 29.53 19.61
C ALA A 423 14.28 28.21 18.82
N ASP A 424 13.59 27.19 19.33
CA ASP A 424 13.38 25.91 18.63
C ASP A 424 12.56 26.10 17.35
N ALA A 425 11.49 26.92 17.38
CA ALA A 425 10.70 27.21 16.18
C ALA A 425 11.51 27.94 15.11
N TRP A 426 12.42 28.83 15.52
CA TRP A 426 13.25 29.61 14.61
C TRP A 426 14.43 28.80 14.05
N ALA A 427 15.04 27.93 14.85
CA ALA A 427 16.14 27.06 14.41
C ALA A 427 15.66 25.95 13.48
N ARG A 428 14.44 25.44 13.67
CA ARG A 428 13.91 24.25 12.98
C ARG A 428 13.98 24.28 11.45
N PRO A 429 13.58 25.36 10.74
CA PRO A 429 13.65 25.38 9.28
C PRO A 429 15.08 25.20 8.73
N TRP A 430 16.10 25.68 9.46
CA TRP A 430 17.50 25.53 9.09
C TRP A 430 18.00 24.09 9.31
N LEU A 431 17.61 23.49 10.43
CA LEU A 431 17.93 22.09 10.73
C LEU A 431 17.27 21.13 9.73
N GLU A 432 16.00 21.40 9.38
CA GLU A 432 15.27 20.64 8.36
C GLU A 432 15.91 20.78 6.97
N ARG A 433 16.34 21.98 6.59
CA ARG A 433 17.05 22.20 5.32
C ARG A 433 18.39 21.48 5.26
N ALA A 434 19.15 21.49 6.36
CA ALA A 434 20.41 20.75 6.44
C ALA A 434 20.18 19.24 6.34
N ASP A 435 19.16 18.70 7.03
CA ASP A 435 18.82 17.27 6.94
C ASP A 435 18.39 16.88 5.54
N LEU A 436 17.56 17.71 4.89
CA LEU A 436 17.08 17.47 3.53
C LEU A 436 18.26 17.39 2.55
N ARG A 437 19.26 18.25 2.73
CA ARG A 437 20.45 18.22 1.88
C ARG A 437 21.30 16.96 2.10
N ILE A 438 21.34 16.41 3.31
CA ILE A 438 21.97 15.10 3.55
C ILE A 438 21.15 14.01 2.89
N ASP A 439 19.85 14.02 3.12
CA ASP A 439 18.87 13.04 2.63
C ASP A 439 18.88 12.91 1.09
N GLU A 440 19.08 14.03 0.37
CA GLU A 440 19.23 14.07 -1.10
C GLU A 440 20.44 13.28 -1.62
N HIS A 441 21.55 13.24 -0.88
CA HIS A 441 22.83 12.67 -1.33
C HIS A 441 23.23 11.39 -0.57
N PHE A 442 22.44 10.98 0.43
CA PHE A 442 22.84 9.96 1.39
C PHE A 442 23.18 8.62 0.72
N PHE A 443 22.28 8.09 -0.11
CA PHE A 443 22.47 6.78 -0.74
C PHE A 443 23.53 6.81 -1.85
N ASP A 444 23.57 7.87 -2.65
CA ASP A 444 24.61 8.05 -3.68
C ASP A 444 26.00 8.07 -3.04
N HIS A 445 26.15 8.79 -1.92
CA HIS A 445 27.40 8.82 -1.17
C HIS A 445 27.73 7.47 -0.52
N LEU A 446 26.75 6.81 0.10
CA LEU A 446 26.92 5.49 0.70
C LEU A 446 27.42 4.47 -0.32
N PHE A 447 26.82 4.43 -1.51
CA PHE A 447 27.23 3.53 -2.59
C PHE A 447 28.63 3.85 -3.10
N ALA A 448 28.97 5.13 -3.26
CA ALA A 448 30.31 5.53 -3.67
C ALA A 448 31.38 5.05 -2.68
N ILE A 449 31.19 5.25 -1.38
CA ILE A 449 32.17 4.85 -0.36
C ILE A 449 32.19 3.34 -0.11
N ALA A 450 31.06 2.65 -0.26
CA ALA A 450 30.98 1.20 -0.16
C ALA A 450 31.76 0.53 -1.30
N GLY A 451 31.59 1.02 -2.53
CA GLY A 451 32.28 0.53 -3.73
C GLY A 451 33.79 0.79 -3.72
N THR A 452 34.28 1.86 -3.09
CA THR A 452 35.72 2.18 -3.05
C THR A 452 36.59 1.28 -2.18
N GLY A 453 36.03 0.26 -1.51
CA GLY A 453 36.83 -0.67 -0.71
C GLY A 453 36.61 -2.14 -1.04
N SER A 454 36.21 -2.47 -2.26
CA SER A 454 36.28 -3.84 -2.81
C SER A 454 37.62 -4.12 -3.46
#